data_AF-A0A2A9FR14-F1
#
_entry.id   AF-A0A2A9FR14-F1
#
_cell.length_a   1.000
_cell.length_b   1.000
_cell.length_c   1.000
_cell.angle_alpha   90.00
_cell.angle_beta   90.00
_cell.angle_gamma   90.00
#
_symmetry.space_group_name_H-M   'P 1'
#
loop_
_entity.id
_entity.type
_entity.pdbx_description
1 polymer ?
#
loop_
_entity_poly.entity_id
_entity_poly.type
_entity_poly.pdbx_seq_one_letter_code
_entity_poly.pdbx_strand_id
1 'polypeptide(L)' 'MLTVYFALMICTALPVIALKAGIGPEFLAWLVFGMVIVKSLLLVDHFMEMKNAPRGWRLAAQLWAPVVIVAVAGFHAIT' A
#
# COMPACT_ATOMS: atom_id res chain seq x y z
N MET A 1 -15.25 -0.87 11.03
CA MET A 1 -15.58 -1.74 9.88
C MET A 1 -15.79 -0.89 8.63
N LEU A 2 -16.91 -0.17 8.50
CA LEU A 2 -17.25 0.66 7.34
C LEU A 2 -16.14 1.66 6.90
N THR A 3 -15.51 2.35 7.85
CA THR A 3 -14.40 3.29 7.57
C THR A 3 -13.20 2.63 6.91
N VAL A 4 -12.84 1.40 7.30
CA VAL A 4 -11.70 0.67 6.73
C VAL A 4 -11.99 0.26 5.29
N TYR A 5 -13.23 -0.17 5.02
CA TYR A 5 -13.68 -0.46 3.65
C TYR A 5 -13.60 0.77 2.75
N PHE A 6 -14.09 1.93 3.21
CA PHE A 6 -13.96 3.16 2.43
C PHE A 6 -12.51 3.56 2.20
N ALA A 7 -11.65 3.46 3.21
CA ALA A 7 -10.23 3.75 3.06
C ALA A 7 -9.58 2.82 2.02
N LEU A 8 -9.89 1.53 2.02
CA LEU A 8 -9.38 0.57 1.03
C LEU A 8 -9.92 0.82 -0.38
N MET A 9 -11.20 1.21 -0.50
CA MET A 9 -11.79 1.62 -1.76
C MET A 9 -11.05 2.84 -2.32
N ILE A 10 -10.81 3.87 -1.50
CA ILE A 10 -10.06 5.06 -1.89
C ILE A 10 -8.63 4.70 -2.30
N CYS A 11 -7.92 3.88 -1.51
CA CYS A 11 -6.56 3.43 -1.85
C CYS A 11 -6.49 2.71 -3.20
N THR A 12 -7.59 2.10 -3.65
CA THR A 12 -7.65 1.35 -4.91
C THR A 12 -8.13 2.23 -6.09
N ALA A 13 -9.12 3.09 -5.86
CA ALA A 13 -9.71 3.92 -6.91
C ALA A 13 -8.89 5.18 -7.20
N LEU A 14 -8.28 5.79 -6.18
CA LEU A 14 -7.62 7.09 -6.32
C LEU A 14 -6.44 7.08 -7.31
N PRO A 15 -5.56 6.05 -7.35
CA PRO A 15 -4.51 5.98 -8.36
C PRO A 15 -5.07 5.90 -9.80
N VAL A 16 -6.17 5.16 -9.98
CA VAL A 16 -6.82 5.04 -11.29
C VAL A 16 -7.45 6.36 -11.72
N ILE A 17 -8.11 7.06 -10.80
CA ILE A 17 -8.69 8.38 -11.05
C ILE A 17 -7.59 9.38 -11.40
N ALA A 18 -6.50 9.42 -10.64
CA ALA A 18 -5.35 10.28 -10.89
C ALA A 18 -4.70 10.01 -12.26
N LEU A 19 -4.56 8.73 -12.63
CA LEU A 19 -4.07 8.34 -13.95
C LEU A 19 -5.01 8.82 -15.07
N LYS A 20 -6.32 8.64 -14.90
CA LYS A 20 -7.32 9.09 -15.88
C LYS A 20 -7.44 10.61 -15.98
N ALA A 21 -7.09 11.33 -14.92
CA ALA A 21 -7.01 12.79 -14.90
C ALA A 21 -5.74 13.34 -15.56
N GLY A 22 -4.85 12.48 -16.07
CA GLY A 22 -3.61 12.90 -16.74
C GLY A 22 -2.53 13.41 -15.79
N ILE A 23 -2.56 13.02 -14.51
CA ILE A 23 -1.53 13.41 -13.54
C ILE A 23 -0.18 12.77 -13.91
N GLY A 24 0.90 13.54 -13.73
CA GLY A 24 2.25 13.13 -14.09
C GLY A 24 2.74 11.86 -13.37
N PRO A 25 3.65 11.10 -14.00
CA PRO A 25 4.11 9.81 -13.50
C PRO A 25 4.86 9.90 -12.16
N GLU A 26 5.61 10.97 -11.91
CA GLU A 26 6.30 11.19 -10.65
C GLU A 26 5.33 11.29 -9.46
N PHE A 27 4.29 12.12 -9.60
CA PHE A 27 3.27 12.24 -8.56
C PHE A 27 2.51 10.93 -8.37
N LEU A 28 2.16 10.25 -9.46
CA LEU A 28 1.51 8.94 -9.40
C LEU A 28 2.36 7.90 -8.65
N ALA A 29 3.68 7.90 -8.84
CA ALA A 29 4.57 7.00 -8.12
C ALA A 29 4.51 7.23 -6.60
N TRP A 30 4.62 8.48 -6.16
CA TRP A 30 4.51 8.85 -4.74
C TRP A 30 3.12 8.56 -4.17
N LEU A 31 2.07 8.82 -4.95
CA LEU A 31 0.70 8.54 -4.58
C LEU A 31 0.47 7.04 -4.33
N VAL A 32 0.87 6.20 -5.29
CA VAL A 32 0.76 4.75 -5.20
C VAL A 32 1.60 4.23 -4.03
N PHE A 33 2.81 4.75 -3.84
CA PHE A 33 3.68 4.38 -2.73
C PHE A 33 3.00 4.60 -1.37
N GLY A 34 2.46 5.79 -1.14
CA GLY A 34 1.71 6.09 0.08
C GLY A 34 0.48 5.21 0.26
N MET A 35 -0.31 5.01 -0.81
CA MET A 35 -1.52 4.18 -0.75
C MET A 35 -1.22 2.71 -0.44
N VAL A 36 -0.13 2.16 -0.95
CA VAL A 36 0.29 0.78 -0.68
C VAL A 36 0.65 0.61 0.79
N ILE A 37 1.35 1.57 1.41
CA ILE A 37 1.66 1.54 2.85
C ILE A 37 0.37 1.53 3.66
N VAL A 38 -0.54 2.50 3.41
CA VAL A 38 -1.81 2.59 4.15
C VAL A 38 -2.65 1.31 3.97
N LYS A 39 -2.75 0.79 2.75
CA LYS A 39 -3.47 -0.44 2.44
C LYS A 39 -2.88 -1.65 3.18
N SER A 40 -1.56 -1.77 3.22
CA SER A 40 -0.89 -2.88 3.93
C SER A 40 -1.20 -2.87 5.43
N LEU A 41 -1.17 -1.70 6.07
CA LEU A 41 -1.51 -1.55 7.49
C LEU A 41 -2.96 -1.96 7.76
N LEU A 42 -3.89 -1.45 6.95
CA LEU A 42 -5.32 -1.75 7.10
C LEU A 42 -5.63 -3.22 6.84
N LEU A 43 -4.99 -3.86 5.86
CA LEU A 43 -5.22 -5.29 5.57
C LEU A 43 -4.69 -6.19 6.70
N VAL A 44 -3.49 -5.93 7.21
CA VAL A 44 -2.89 -6.75 8.27
C VAL A 44 -3.66 -6.59 9.57
N ASP A 45 -3.99 -5.36 9.95
CA ASP A 45 -4.65 -5.10 11.23
C ASP A 45 -6.14 -5.50 11.19
N HIS A 46 -6.81 -5.35 10.04
CA HIS A 46 -8.26 -5.53 9.94
C HIS A 46 -8.69 -6.87 9.34
N PHE A 47 -8.01 -7.35 8.30
CA PHE A 47 -8.43 -8.56 7.57
C PHE A 47 -7.67 -9.80 8.00
N MET A 48 -6.41 -9.68 8.41
CA MET A 48 -5.64 -10.80 8.94
C MET A 48 -5.83 -10.99 10.45
N GLU A 49 -6.72 -10.21 11.08
CA GLU A 49 -7.02 -10.21 12.51
C GLU A 49 -5.76 -10.13 13.42
N MET A 50 -4.63 -9.64 12.88
CA MET A 50 -3.36 -9.57 13.60
C MET A 50 -3.30 -8.44 14.63
N LYS A 51 -4.43 -7.81 14.93
CA LYS A 51 -4.54 -6.76 15.96
C LYS A 51 -3.99 -7.24 17.31
N ASN A 52 -4.22 -8.50 17.64
CA ASN A 52 -3.78 -9.12 18.90
C ASN A 52 -2.46 -9.90 18.77
N ALA A 53 -1.85 -9.94 17.59
CA ALA A 53 -0.60 -10.65 17.38
C ALA A 53 0.59 -9.92 18.05
N PRO A 54 1.67 -10.64 18.41
CA PRO A 54 2.88 -10.02 18.91
C PRO A 54 3.42 -9.00 17.90
N ARG A 55 3.89 -7.85 18.39
CA ARG A 55 4.31 -6.71 17.54
C ARG A 55 5.30 -7.10 16.43
N GLY A 56 6.21 -8.04 16.69
CA GLY A 56 7.17 -8.52 15.70
C GLY A 56 6.52 -9.20 14.50
N TRP A 57 5.51 -10.04 14.73
CA TRP A 57 4.76 -10.70 13.66
C TRP A 57 3.93 -9.72 12.85
N ARG A 58 3.34 -8.72 13.52
CA ARG A 58 2.58 -7.67 12.86
C ARG A 58 3.47 -6.81 11.97
N LEU A 59 4.66 -6.44 12.43
CA LEU A 59 5.63 -5.68 11.63
C LEU A 59 6.12 -6.51 10.43
N ALA A 60 6.46 -7.78 10.62
CA ALA A 60 6.85 -8.67 9.52
C ALA A 60 5.74 -8.78 8.46
N ALA A 61 4.48 -8.92 8.91
CA ALA A 61 3.32 -8.96 8.03
C ALA A 61 2.97 -7.60 7.40
N GLN A 62 3.44 -6.47 7.93
CA GLN A 62 3.29 -5.15 7.31
C GLN A 62 4.42 -4.83 6.31
N LEU A 63 5.60 -5.45 6.50
CA LEU A 63 6.81 -5.17 5.73
C LEU A 63 6.82 -5.73 4.30
N TRP A 64 5.94 -6.67 3.93
CA TRP A 64 5.95 -7.24 2.57
C TRP A 64 5.82 -6.18 1.47
N ALA A 65 4.98 -5.16 1.70
CA ALA A 65 4.70 -4.12 0.74
C ALA A 65 5.93 -3.25 0.41
N PRO A 66 6.62 -2.63 1.39
CA PRO A 66 7.87 -1.92 1.12
C PRO A 66 8.97 -2.85 0.59
N VAL A 67 9.05 -4.11 1.03
CA VAL A 67 10.02 -5.08 0.51
C VAL A 67 9.82 -5.32 -0.99
N VAL A 68 8.58 -5.55 -1.43
CA VAL A 68 8.27 -5.75 -2.86
C VAL A 68 8.57 -4.48 -3.65
N ILE A 69 8.24 -3.30 -3.14
CA ILE A 69 8.52 -2.03 -3.83
C ILE A 69 10.03 -1.83 -4.00
N VAL A 70 10.82 -2.03 -2.95
CA VAL A 70 12.28 -1.88 -3.00
C VAL A 70 12.88 -2.89 -3.96
N ALA A 71 12.41 -4.14 -3.94
CA ALA A 71 12.88 -5.18 -4.86
C ALA A 71 12.61 -4.79 -6.31
N VAL A 72 11.37 -4.41 -6.65
CA VAL A 72 10.98 -4.01 -8.01
C VAL A 72 11.73 -2.75 -8.46
N ALA A 73 11.85 -1.74 -7.60
CA ALA A 73 12.60 -0.53 -7.90
C ALA A 73 14.09 -0.82 -8.14
N GLY A 74 14.67 -1.72 -7.33
CA GLY A 74 16.05 -2.19 -7.52
C GLY A 74 16.25 -2.87 -8.87
N PHE A 75 15.34 -3.77 -9.27
CA PHE A 75 15.39 -4.39 -10.60
C PHE A 75 15.31 -3.35 -11.72
N HIS A 76 14.36 -2.41 -11.65
CA HIS A 76 14.19 -1.35 -12.64
C HIS A 76 15.38 -0.38 -12.74
N ALA A 77 16.18 -0.24 -11.67
CA ALA A 77 17.39 0.58 -11.70
C ALA A 77 18.59 -0.12 -12.35
N ILE A 78 18.55 -1.45 -12.48
CA ILE A 78 19.65 -2.28 -12.99
C ILE A 78 19.42 -2.67 -14.47
N THR A 79 18.17 -2.76 -14.91
CA THR A 79 17.76 -3.05 -16.31
C THR A 79 17.50 -1.79 -17.10
#